data_AF-A0A4Q2S6V1-F1
#
_entry.id   AF-A0A4Q2S6V1-F1
#
_cell.length_a   1.000
_cell.length_b   1.000
_cell.length_c   1.000
_cell.angle_alpha   90.00
_cell.angle_beta   90.00
_cell.angle_gamma   90.00
#
_symmetry.space_group_name_H-M   'P 1'
#
loop_
_entity.id
_entity.type
_entity.pdbx_description
1 polymer ?
#
loop_
_entity_poly.entity_id
_entity_poly.type
_entity_poly.pdbx_seq_one_letter_code
_entity_poly.pdbx_strand_id
1 'polypeptide(L)' 'MIRPSRIAPFIMLNESLGASDLSGSPMCINAMKVLGRASEDGGITLTKSGAFNRKFVTWAAEDFR' A
#
# COMPACT_ATOMS: atom_id res chain seq x y z
N MET A 1 -7.37 18.71 -7.52
CA MET A 1 -6.57 19.63 -6.69
C MET A 1 -5.42 18.83 -6.10
N ILE A 2 -4.18 19.31 -6.15
CA ILE A 2 -3.04 18.60 -5.53
C ILE A 2 -2.84 19.17 -4.12
N ARG A 3 -2.75 18.30 -3.11
CA ARG A 3 -2.47 18.70 -1.72
C ARG A 3 -1.47 17.76 -1.04
N PRO A 4 -0.74 18.22 -0.02
CA PRO A 4 0.11 17.33 0.77
C PRO A 4 -0.70 16.35 1.63
N SER A 5 -0.13 15.17 1.88
CA SER A 5 -0.62 14.22 2.87
C SER A 5 -0.49 14.79 4.28
N ARG A 6 -1.48 14.50 5.14
CA ARG A 6 -1.49 14.92 6.55
C ARG A 6 -0.51 14.12 7.42
N ILE A 7 -0.09 12.94 6.96
CA ILE A 7 0.80 12.02 7.70
C ILE A 7 2.24 12.19 7.24
N ALA A 8 2.45 12.40 5.93
CA ALA A 8 3.77 12.48 5.31
C ALA A 8 3.79 13.66 4.31
N PRO A 9 4.19 14.88 4.73
CA PRO A 9 4.04 16.10 3.93
C PRO A 9 4.76 16.11 2.57
N PHE A 10 5.75 15.23 2.38
CA PHE A 10 6.45 15.05 1.10
C PHE A 10 5.65 14.22 0.08
N ILE A 11 4.56 13.57 0.49
CA ILE A 11 3.64 12.85 -0.40
C ILE A 11 2.55 13.82 -0.87
N MET A 12 2.45 14.02 -2.18
CA MET A 12 1.44 14.85 -2.82
C MET A 12 0.27 13.98 -3.31
N LEU A 13 -0.95 14.34 -2.92
CA LEU A 13 -2.19 13.66 -3.26
C LEU A 13 -2.96 14.46 -4.30
N ASN A 14 -3.31 13.84 -5.44
CA ASN A 14 -4.17 14.44 -6.43
C ASN A 14 -5.64 14.07 -6.17
N GLU A 15 -6.40 14.99 -5.60
CA GLU A 15 -7.83 14.81 -5.28
C GLU A 15 -8.74 14.85 -6.51
N SER A 16 -8.20 15.15 -7.69
CA SER A 16 -8.96 15.06 -8.94
C SER A 16 -9.00 13.64 -9.51
N LEU A 17 -8.22 12.69 -8.97
CA LEU A 17 -8.26 11.30 -9.40
C LEU A 17 -9.46 10.58 -8.77
N GLY A 18 -10.36 10.06 -9.61
CA GLY A 18 -11.49 9.23 -9.22
C GLY A 18 -11.15 7.74 -9.24
N ALA A 19 -12.12 6.92 -8.82
CA ALA A 19 -11.95 5.46 -8.78
C ALA A 19 -11.58 4.86 -10.14
N SER A 20 -12.14 5.40 -11.24
CA SER A 20 -11.80 4.99 -12.61
C SER A 20 -10.33 5.24 -12.94
N ASP A 21 -9.80 6.41 -12.58
CA ASP A 21 -8.41 6.79 -12.85
C ASP A 21 -7.43 5.95 -12.05
N LEU A 22 -7.85 5.47 -10.87
CA LEU A 22 -7.03 4.66 -9.97
C LEU A 22 -7.15 3.15 -10.22
N SER A 23 -8.20 2.70 -10.92
CA SER A 23 -8.51 1.28 -11.13
C SER A 23 -7.41 0.50 -11.86
N GLY A 24 -6.65 1.18 -12.72
CA GLY A 24 -5.52 0.60 -13.44
C GLY A 24 -4.15 0.84 -12.77
N SER A 25 -4.09 1.58 -11.67
CA SER A 25 -2.82 1.93 -11.03
C SER A 25 -2.26 0.73 -10.27
N PRO A 26 -1.06 0.21 -10.63
CA PRO A 26 -0.42 -0.88 -9.91
C PRO A 26 -0.22 -0.54 -8.43
N MET A 27 0.09 0.72 -8.13
CA MET A 27 0.22 1.18 -6.75
C MET A 27 -1.08 1.05 -5.97
N CYS A 28 -2.22 1.46 -6.55
CA CYS A 28 -3.52 1.33 -5.87
C CYS A 28 -3.93 -0.13 -5.72
N ILE A 29 -3.76 -0.95 -6.77
CA ILE A 29 -4.06 -2.38 -6.75
C ILE A 29 -3.24 -3.07 -5.65
N ASN A 30 -1.92 -2.88 -5.65
CA ASN A 30 -1.01 -3.51 -4.70
C ASN A 30 -1.24 -2.99 -3.27
N ALA A 31 -1.55 -1.69 -3.10
CA ALA A 31 -1.92 -1.15 -1.78
C ALA A 31 -3.21 -1.77 -1.23
N MET A 32 -4.23 -1.96 -2.06
CA MET A 32 -5.47 -2.62 -1.64
C MET A 32 -5.25 -4.08 -1.24
N LYS A 33 -4.40 -4.80 -1.99
CA LYS A 33 -3.98 -6.18 -1.62
C LYS A 33 -3.31 -6.20 -0.25
N VAL A 34 -2.40 -5.26 0.01
CA VAL A 34 -1.71 -5.14 1.31
C VAL A 34 -2.69 -4.85 2.45
N LEU A 35 -3.66 -3.96 2.25
CA LEU A 35 -4.67 -3.65 3.26
C LEU A 35 -5.56 -4.87 3.57
N GLY A 36 -5.98 -5.61 2.54
CA GLY A 36 -6.72 -6.86 2.72
C GLY A 36 -5.93 -7.88 3.53
N ARG A 37 -4.67 -8.11 3.14
CA ARG A 37 -3.77 -9.03 3.85
C ARG A 37 -3.53 -8.62 5.30
N ALA A 38 -3.32 -7.33 5.55
CA ALA A 38 -3.17 -6.80 6.90
C ALA A 38 -4.42 -7.02 7.74
N SER A 39 -5.62 -6.89 7.16
CA SER A 39 -6.88 -7.19 7.86
C SER A 39 -7.01 -8.67 8.20
N GLU A 40 -6.62 -9.57 7.30
CA GLU A 40 -6.68 -11.03 7.49
C GLU A 40 -5.68 -11.51 8.55
N ASP A 41 -4.46 -10.98 8.52
CA ASP A 41 -3.36 -11.38 9.40
C ASP A 41 -3.37 -10.64 10.76
N GLY A 42 -4.30 -9.69 10.98
CA GLY A 42 -4.32 -8.83 12.17
C GLY A 42 -3.19 -7.79 12.21
N GLY A 43 -2.62 -7.49 11.05
CA GLY A 43 -1.54 -6.53 10.83
C GLY A 43 -0.45 -7.08 9.91
N ILE A 44 0.49 -6.22 9.50
CA ILE A 44 1.68 -6.67 8.77
C ILE A 44 2.78 -6.95 9.79
N THR A 45 3.22 -8.20 9.87
CA THR A 45 4.25 -8.59 10.83
C THR A 45 5.61 -8.01 10.44
N LEU A 46 6.33 -7.48 11.44
CA LEU A 46 7.70 -7.03 11.30
C LEU A 46 8.68 -8.01 11.97
N THR A 47 9.94 -7.98 11.53
CA THR A 47 11.05 -8.62 12.23
C THR A 47 11.39 -7.82 13.49
N LYS A 48 12.23 -8.39 14.37
CA LYS A 48 12.76 -7.68 15.54
C LYS A 48 13.54 -6.41 15.18
N SER A 49 14.12 -6.34 13.98
CA SER A 49 14.85 -5.18 13.47
C SER A 49 13.96 -4.14 12.78
N GLY A 50 12.63 -4.34 12.78
CA GLY A 50 11.66 -3.42 12.17
C GLY A 50 11.51 -3.56 10.65
N ALA A 51 12.13 -4.58 10.03
CA ALA A 51 11.90 -4.88 8.61
C ALA A 51 10.60 -5.66 8.42
N PHE A 52 10.02 -5.66 7.21
CA PHE A 52 8.90 -6.55 6.91
C PHE A 52 9.30 -8.02 7.07
N ASN A 53 8.41 -8.85 7.62
CA ASN A 53 8.71 -10.27 7.76
C ASN A 53 8.87 -10.94 6.38
N ARG A 54 9.65 -12.02 6.34
CA ARG A 54 9.93 -12.74 5.09
C ARG A 54 8.66 -13.23 4.38
N LYS A 55 7.65 -13.70 5.11
CA LYS A 55 6.40 -14.22 4.52
C LYS A 55 5.66 -13.14 3.73
N PHE A 56 5.56 -11.94 4.29
CA PHE A 56 4.95 -10.78 3.66
C PHE A 56 5.74 -10.35 2.43
N VAL A 57 7.07 -10.24 2.54
CA VAL A 57 7.91 -9.84 1.40
C VAL A 57 7.86 -10.85 0.26
N THR A 58 7.91 -12.16 0.56
CA THR A 58 7.79 -13.21 -0.46
C THR A 58 6.43 -13.18 -1.13
N TRP A 59 5.34 -13.09 -0.37
CA TRP A 59 4.00 -12.96 -0.94
C TRP A 59 3.87 -11.71 -1.81
N ALA A 60 4.35 -10.55 -1.37
CA ALA A 60 4.29 -9.31 -2.13
C ALA A 60 5.08 -9.42 -3.45
N ALA A 61 6.24 -10.08 -3.44
CA ALA A 61 7.05 -10.31 -4.64
C ALA A 61 6.36 -11.21 -5.67
N GLU A 62 5.48 -12.12 -5.24
CA GLU A 62 4.72 -13.01 -6.11
C GLU A 62 3.42 -12.39 -6.60
N ASP A 63 2.75 -11.59 -5.76
CA ASP A 63 1.38 -11.14 -6.00
C ASP A 63 1.28 -9.72 -6.57
N PHE A 64 2.31 -8.88 -6.39
CA PHE A 64 2.30 -7.52 -6.94
C PHE A 64 2.41 -7.55 -8.46
N ARG A 65 1.65 -6.67 -9.11
CA ARG A 65 1.69 -6.44 -10.55
C ARG A 65 2.40 -5.13 -10.87
#